data_AF-A0A923V7Q3-F1
#
_entry.id   AF-A0A923V7Q3-F1
#
_cell.length_a   1.000
_cell.length_b   1.000
_cell.length_c   1.000
_cell.angle_alpha   90.00
_cell.angle_beta   90.00
_cell.angle_gamma   90.00
#
_symmetry.space_group_name_H-M   'P 1'
#
loop_
_entity.id
_entity.type
_entity.pdbx_description
1 polymer ?
#
loop_
_entity_poly.entity_id
_entity_poly.type
_entity_poly.pdbx_seq_one_letter_code
_entity_poly.pdbx_strand_id
1 'polypeptide(L)'
;MENLAPSLVLLWDVKRSLEKGQSLSLGIKSFLARKRENNFADQVESWWLAQSNPNLCFDKQKITVTRKYLLEILEQGLRGQGILESLKAYESELILSCEDEIQKHIAKLPLILMIPLMGFIFPSLMMLLIGPLLNAIQF
;
A
#
# COMPACT_ATOMS: atom_id res chain seq x y z
N MET A 1 -3.39 13.85 2.71
CA MET A 1 -2.97 12.84 3.71
C MET A 1 -2.89 11.50 3.01
N GLU A 2 -1.82 10.77 3.28
CA GLU A 2 -1.17 9.80 2.39
C GLU A 2 -2.08 8.66 1.93
N ASN A 3 -1.80 8.19 0.70
CA ASN A 3 -2.46 7.09 0.02
C ASN A 3 -2.04 5.75 0.65
N LEU A 4 -2.23 5.60 1.97
CA LEU A 4 -2.02 4.36 2.71
C LEU A 4 -2.93 3.28 2.15
N ALA A 5 -2.37 2.10 1.90
CA ALA A 5 -3.12 0.96 1.40
C ALA A 5 -4.39 0.75 2.25
N PRO A 6 -5.60 0.73 1.66
CA PRO A 6 -6.86 0.62 2.40
C PRO A 6 -6.92 -0.56 3.40
N SER A 7 -6.21 -1.64 3.10
CA SER A 7 -6.02 -2.81 3.96
C SER A 7 -5.29 -2.50 5.28
N LEU A 8 -4.25 -1.65 5.24
CA LEU A 8 -3.53 -1.22 6.45
C LEU A 8 -4.39 -0.34 7.35
N VAL A 9 -5.22 0.50 6.76
CA VAL A 9 -6.13 1.38 7.51
C VAL A 9 -7.18 0.56 8.27
N LEU A 10 -7.77 -0.44 7.59
CA LEU A 10 -8.68 -1.37 8.25
C LEU A 10 -7.99 -2.13 9.37
N LEU A 11 -6.80 -2.67 9.10
CA LEU A 11 -6.00 -3.39 10.09
C LEU A 11 -5.70 -2.53 11.31
N TRP A 12 -5.28 -1.29 11.10
CA TRP A 12 -4.96 -0.34 12.16
C TRP A 12 -6.18 -0.04 13.04
N ASP A 13 -7.35 0.22 12.43
CA ASP A 13 -8.57 0.52 13.16
C ASP A 13 -9.03 -0.67 14.00
N VAL A 14 -8.96 -1.89 13.44
CA VAL A 14 -9.32 -3.11 14.15
C VAL A 14 -8.33 -3.40 15.29
N LYS A 15 -7.03 -3.37 15.02
CA LYS A 15 -5.97 -3.59 16.01
C LYS A 15 -6.11 -2.59 17.17
N ARG A 16 -6.28 -1.31 16.87
CA ARG A 16 -6.46 -0.25 17.88
C ARG A 16 -7.71 -0.48 18.74
N SER A 17 -8.80 -0.97 18.17
CA SER A 17 -9.98 -1.34 18.97
C SER A 17 -9.70 -2.54 19.88
N LEU A 18 -9.04 -3.59 19.38
CA LEU A 18 -8.69 -4.76 20.18
C LEU A 18 -7.72 -4.43 21.33
N GLU A 19 -6.69 -3.61 21.08
CA GLU A 19 -5.74 -3.17 22.10
C GLU A 19 -6.39 -2.35 23.22
N LYS A 20 -7.49 -1.66 22.93
CA LYS A 20 -8.31 -0.94 23.91
C LYS A 20 -9.31 -1.83 24.65
N GLY A 21 -9.33 -3.13 24.38
CA GLY A 21 -10.33 -4.06 24.93
C GLY A 21 -11.73 -3.87 24.33
N GLN A 22 -11.84 -3.19 23.19
CA GLN A 22 -13.12 -3.00 22.48
C GLN A 22 -13.38 -4.16 21.50
N SER A 23 -14.63 -4.30 21.06
CA SER A 23 -15.01 -5.33 20.10
C SER A 23 -14.44 -5.07 18.71
N LEU A 24 -14.13 -6.15 17.99
CA LEU A 24 -13.70 -6.11 16.59
C LEU A 24 -14.69 -5.33 15.70
N SER A 25 -15.99 -5.55 15.94
CA SER A 25 -17.08 -4.89 15.23
C SER A 25 -17.02 -3.36 15.34
N LEU A 26 -16.54 -2.83 16.47
CA LEU A 26 -16.36 -1.38 16.63
C LEU A 26 -15.23 -0.85 15.75
N GLY A 27 -14.14 -1.61 15.61
CA GLY A 27 -13.03 -1.28 14.70
C GLY A 27 -13.47 -1.25 13.25
N ILE A 28 -14.21 -2.27 12.80
CA ILE A 28 -14.76 -2.35 11.44
C ILE A 28 -15.74 -1.20 11.18
N LYS A 29 -16.64 -0.91 12.12
CA LYS A 29 -17.56 0.25 12.01
C LYS A 29 -16.81 1.57 11.95
N SER A 30 -15.73 1.71 12.72
CA SER A 30 -14.88 2.92 12.72
C SER A 30 -14.19 3.13 11.38
N PHE A 31 -13.79 2.04 10.72
CA PHE A 31 -13.23 2.07 9.37
C PHE A 31 -14.29 2.51 8.33
N LEU A 32 -15.46 1.87 8.34
CA LEU A 32 -16.56 2.18 7.41
C LEU A 32 -17.11 3.61 7.61
N ALA A 33 -17.16 4.10 8.85
CA ALA A 33 -17.64 5.44 9.17
C ALA A 33 -16.78 6.56 8.56
N ARG A 34 -15.51 6.31 8.25
CA ARG A 34 -14.61 7.31 7.65
C ARG A 34 -14.88 7.56 6.16
N LYS A 35 -15.91 6.93 5.57
CA LYS A 35 -16.37 7.09 4.18
C LYS A 35 -15.24 7.47 3.22
N ARG A 36 -14.39 6.49 2.89
CA ARG A 36 -13.38 6.66 1.84
C ARG A 36 -13.94 6.13 0.53
N GLU A 37 -13.84 6.92 -0.53
CA GLU A 37 -14.10 6.49 -1.91
C GLU A 37 -13.02 5.51 -2.37
N ASN A 38 -13.08 4.27 -1.86
CA ASN A 38 -12.13 3.22 -2.16
C ASN A 38 -12.90 1.94 -2.47
N ASN A 39 -12.60 1.30 -3.60
CA ASN A 39 -13.19 0.00 -3.99
C ASN A 39 -13.11 -1.07 -2.89
N PHE A 40 -12.08 -0.99 -2.02
CA PHE A 40 -11.95 -1.92 -0.89
C PHE A 40 -12.94 -1.63 0.25
N ALA A 41 -13.30 -0.37 0.49
CA ALA A 41 -14.28 -0.03 1.53
C ALA A 41 -15.65 -0.62 1.19
N ASP A 42 -16.06 -0.53 -0.07
CA ASP A 42 -17.31 -1.14 -0.56
C ASP A 42 -17.28 -2.68 -0.46
N GLN A 43 -16.11 -3.29 -0.71
CA GLN A 43 -15.91 -4.73 -0.50
C GLN A 43 -16.03 -5.11 0.98
N VAL A 44 -15.48 -4.31 1.88
CA VAL A 44 -15.59 -4.56 3.33
C VAL A 44 -17.01 -4.33 3.82
N GLU A 45 -17.73 -3.35 3.28
CA GLU A 45 -19.13 -3.07 3.61
C GLU A 45 -20.03 -4.23 3.17
N SER A 46 -19.91 -4.69 1.93
CA SER A 46 -20.66 -5.85 1.43
C SER A 46 -20.34 -7.13 2.20
N TRP A 47 -19.08 -7.35 2.55
CA TRP A 47 -18.67 -8.45 3.43
C TRP A 47 -19.32 -8.34 4.82
N TRP A 48 -19.29 -7.15 5.42
CA TRP A 48 -19.86 -6.90 6.75
C TRP A 48 -21.37 -7.13 6.79
N LEU A 49 -22.08 -6.68 5.74
CA LEU A 49 -23.51 -6.92 5.58
C LEU A 49 -23.84 -8.40 5.39
N ALA A 50 -23.00 -9.15 4.67
CA ALA A 50 -23.14 -10.60 4.50
C ALA A 50 -22.97 -11.38 5.82
N GLN A 51 -22.15 -10.88 6.75
CA GLN A 51 -22.05 -11.49 8.09
C GLN A 51 -23.32 -11.31 8.93
N SER A 52 -24.08 -10.25 8.67
CA SER A 52 -25.33 -9.96 9.39
C SER A 52 -26.57 -10.57 8.72
N ASN A 53 -26.50 -10.88 7.42
CA ASN A 53 -27.63 -11.37 6.63
C ASN A 53 -27.25 -12.66 5.88
N PRO A 54 -27.81 -13.82 6.25
CA PRO A 54 -27.48 -15.10 5.60
C PRO A 54 -27.92 -15.18 4.12
N ASN A 55 -28.78 -14.27 3.65
CA ASN A 55 -29.24 -14.21 2.26
C ASN A 55 -28.29 -13.44 1.32
N LEU A 56 -27.31 -12.72 1.86
CA LEU A 56 -26.34 -11.97 1.07
C LEU A 56 -25.09 -12.82 0.85
N CYS A 57 -24.85 -13.24 -0.39
CA CYS A 57 -23.62 -13.91 -0.77
C CYS A 57 -22.52 -12.89 -1.09
N PHE A 58 -21.41 -12.99 -0.37
CA PHE A 58 -20.22 -12.21 -0.65
C PHE A 58 -19.34 -12.90 -1.70
N ASP A 59 -19.13 -12.23 -2.84
CA ASP A 59 -18.28 -12.76 -3.90
C ASP A 59 -16.78 -12.58 -3.58
N LYS A 60 -16.18 -13.66 -3.05
CA LYS A 60 -14.76 -13.72 -2.71
C LYS A 60 -13.84 -13.64 -3.94
N GLN A 61 -14.34 -13.77 -5.17
CA GLN A 61 -13.50 -13.80 -6.39
C GLN A 61 -13.02 -12.41 -6.82
N LYS A 62 -13.71 -11.34 -6.43
CA LYS A 62 -13.35 -9.96 -6.80
C LYS A 62 -12.22 -9.38 -5.93
N ILE A 63 -11.64 -10.18 -5.05
CA ILE A 63 -10.74 -9.72 -3.99
C ILE A 63 -9.36 -10.32 -4.18
N THR A 64 -8.34 -9.47 -4.08
CA THR A 64 -6.95 -9.88 -4.09
C THR A 64 -6.66 -10.86 -2.96
N VAL A 65 -5.80 -11.86 -3.21
CA VAL A 65 -5.45 -12.93 -2.25
C VAL A 65 -5.07 -12.36 -0.87
N THR A 66 -4.24 -11.33 -0.82
CA THR A 66 -3.81 -10.65 0.41
C THR A 66 -4.99 -10.08 1.21
N ARG A 67 -5.94 -9.43 0.53
CA ARG A 67 -7.14 -8.87 1.16
C ARG A 67 -8.09 -9.96 1.65
N LYS A 68 -8.17 -11.07 0.93
CA LYS A 68 -8.99 -12.23 1.33
C LYS A 68 -8.49 -12.81 2.65
N TYR A 69 -7.18 -12.95 2.81
CA TYR A 69 -6.57 -13.43 4.05
C TYR A 69 -6.91 -12.52 5.25
N LEU A 70 -6.83 -11.18 5.07
CA LEU A 70 -7.27 -10.24 6.10
C LEU A 70 -8.73 -10.45 6.51
N LEU A 71 -9.65 -10.60 5.54
CA LEU A 71 -11.06 -10.84 5.84
C LEU A 71 -11.28 -12.17 6.56
N GLU A 72 -10.50 -13.21 6.25
CA GLU A 72 -10.56 -14.50 6.94
C GLU A 72 -10.09 -14.40 8.39
N ILE A 73 -9.02 -13.64 8.67
CA ILE A 73 -8.59 -13.35 10.05
C ILE A 73 -9.70 -12.61 10.80
N LEU A 74 -10.32 -11.61 10.18
CA LEU A 74 -11.42 -10.87 10.81
C LEU A 74 -12.65 -11.76 11.06
N GLU A 75 -12.96 -12.68 10.14
CA GLU A 75 -14.04 -13.65 10.30
C GLU A 75 -13.79 -14.59 11.50
N GLN A 76 -12.56 -15.05 11.69
CA GLN A 76 -12.17 -15.81 12.87
C GLN A 76 -12.36 -15.00 14.17
N GLY A 77 -12.00 -13.72 14.15
CA GLY A 77 -12.20 -12.83 15.30
C GLY A 77 -13.68 -12.59 15.63
N LEU A 78 -14.54 -12.49 14.62
CA LEU A 78 -15.99 -12.39 14.81
C LEU A 78 -16.60 -13.66 15.42
N ARG A 79 -15.99 -14.82 15.16
CA ARG A 79 -16.36 -16.10 15.80
C ARG A 79 -15.82 -16.25 17.23
N GLY A 80 -15.18 -15.22 17.78
CA GLY A 80 -14.67 -15.20 19.15
C GLY A 80 -13.26 -15.77 19.32
N GLN A 81 -12.53 -16.01 18.23
CA GLN A 81 -11.13 -16.46 18.33
C GLN A 81 -10.20 -15.28 18.62
N GLY A 82 -9.11 -15.54 19.36
CA GLY A 82 -8.06 -14.56 19.60
C GLY A 82 -7.22 -14.34 18.35
N ILE A 83 -7.39 -13.19 17.69
CA ILE A 83 -6.75 -12.91 16.39
C ILE A 83 -5.66 -11.83 16.43
N LEU A 84 -5.36 -11.26 17.60
CA LEU A 84 -4.43 -10.14 17.74
C LEU A 84 -3.04 -10.47 17.20
N GLU A 85 -2.51 -11.67 17.52
CA GLU A 85 -1.19 -12.10 17.07
C GLU A 85 -1.16 -12.35 15.55
N SER A 86 -2.23 -12.95 15.00
CA SER A 86 -2.37 -13.13 13.55
C SER A 86 -2.43 -11.79 12.80
N LEU A 87 -3.13 -10.80 13.38
CA LEU A 87 -3.17 -9.42 12.86
C LEU A 87 -1.79 -8.77 12.86
N LYS A 88 -1.01 -8.93 13.94
CA LYS A 88 0.36 -8.39 14.03
C LYS A 88 1.30 -9.06 13.03
N ALA A 89 1.23 -10.38 12.90
CA ALA A 89 2.04 -11.12 11.93
C ALA A 89 1.76 -10.63 10.51
N TYR A 90 0.48 -10.52 10.14
CA TYR A 90 0.07 -10.03 8.83
C TYR A 90 0.44 -8.55 8.60
N GLU A 91 0.39 -7.70 9.62
CA GLU A 91 0.89 -6.33 9.56
C GLU A 91 2.39 -6.29 9.24
N SER A 92 3.19 -7.10 9.93
CA SER A 92 4.63 -7.22 9.66
C SER A 92 4.91 -7.67 8.23
N GLU A 93 4.17 -8.67 7.73
CA GLU A 93 4.30 -9.11 6.33
C GLU A 93 3.96 -8.01 5.32
N LEU A 94 2.90 -7.24 5.58
CA LEU A 94 2.53 -6.11 4.71
C LEU A 94 3.59 -5.01 4.72
N ILE A 95 4.16 -4.70 5.88
CA ILE A 95 5.23 -3.71 6.01
C ILE A 95 6.47 -4.19 5.24
N LEU A 96 6.89 -5.43 5.42
CA LEU A 96 8.03 -6.02 4.70
C LEU A 96 7.82 -6.00 3.19
N SER A 97 6.61 -6.34 2.71
CA SER A 97 6.27 -6.26 1.29
C SER A 97 6.35 -4.83 0.76
N CYS A 98 5.92 -3.85 1.56
CA CYS A 98 5.99 -2.44 1.19
C CYS A 98 7.45 -1.94 1.13
N GLU A 99 8.27 -2.33 2.10
CA GLU A 99 9.70 -2.02 2.12
C GLU A 99 10.41 -2.58 0.88
N ASP A 100 10.12 -3.82 0.49
CA ASP A 100 10.69 -4.43 -0.72
C ASP A 100 10.27 -3.69 -2.01
N GLU A 101 9.02 -3.25 -2.11
CA GLU A 101 8.56 -2.41 -3.22
C GLU A 101 9.29 -1.06 -3.28
N ILE A 102 9.49 -0.42 -2.12
CA ILE A 102 10.24 0.83 -2.01
C ILE A 102 11.70 0.61 -2.44
N GLN A 103 12.36 -0.44 -1.95
CA GLN A 103 13.74 -0.75 -2.32
C GLN A 103 13.89 -1.01 -3.82
N LYS A 104 12.96 -1.75 -4.43
CA LYS A 104 12.91 -1.96 -5.88
C LYS A 104 12.73 -0.67 -6.67
N HIS A 105 11.96 0.28 -6.15
CA HIS A 105 11.77 1.58 -6.78
C HIS A 105 13.04 2.45 -6.65
N ILE A 106 13.63 2.50 -5.45
CA ILE A 106 14.89 3.22 -5.19
C ILE A 106 16.02 2.66 -6.06
N ALA A 107 16.13 1.35 -6.22
CA ALA A 107 17.16 0.73 -7.06
C ALA A 107 17.08 1.17 -8.53
N LYS A 108 15.90 1.56 -9.03
CA LYS A 108 15.70 2.01 -10.42
C LYS A 108 15.96 3.50 -10.61
N LEU A 109 15.83 4.29 -9.56
CA LEU A 109 16.00 5.75 -9.60
C LEU A 109 17.35 6.21 -10.20
N PRO A 110 18.51 5.64 -9.80
CA PRO A 110 19.80 6.02 -10.37
C PRO A 110 19.87 5.88 -11.90
N LEU A 111 19.29 4.81 -12.44
CA LEU A 111 19.28 4.55 -13.87
C LEU A 111 18.38 5.53 -14.63
N ILE A 112 17.22 5.87 -14.04
CA ILE A 112 16.33 6.90 -14.58
C ILE A 112 17.01 8.27 -14.56
N LEU A 113 17.76 8.58 -13.50
CA LEU A 113 18.50 9.84 -13.35
C LEU A 113 19.74 9.92 -14.26
N MET A 114 20.32 8.80 -14.70
CA MET A 114 21.43 8.82 -15.66
C MET A 114 21.02 9.43 -17.01
N ILE A 115 19.79 9.24 -17.47
CA ILE A 115 19.30 9.77 -18.76
C ILE A 115 19.38 11.31 -18.81
N PRO A 116 18.73 12.06 -17.90
CA PRO A 116 18.86 13.51 -17.88
C PRO A 116 20.30 13.94 -17.60
N LEU A 117 21.05 13.23 -16.74
CA LEU A 117 22.44 13.56 -16.44
C LEU A 117 23.32 13.50 -17.71
N MET A 118 23.19 12.44 -18.52
CA MET A 118 23.84 12.32 -19.83
C MET A 118 23.44 13.48 -20.76
N GLY A 119 22.15 13.84 -20.76
CA GLY A 119 21.64 14.98 -21.53
C GLY A 119 22.27 16.32 -21.17
N PHE A 120 22.77 16.50 -19.95
CA PHE A 120 23.50 17.71 -19.55
C PHE A 120 25.02 17.57 -19.73
N ILE A 121 25.60 16.43 -19.34
CA ILE A 121 27.04 16.20 -19.37
C ILE A 121 27.57 16.22 -20.81
N PHE A 122 26.88 15.57 -21.75
CA PHE A 122 27.35 15.45 -23.12
C PHE A 122 27.47 16.82 -23.83
N PRO A 123 26.44 17.70 -23.81
CA PRO A 123 26.56 19.05 -24.36
C PRO A 123 27.63 19.89 -23.67
N SER A 124 27.76 19.80 -22.34
CA SER A 124 28.79 20.53 -21.61
C SER A 124 30.20 20.10 -22.01
N LEU A 125 30.44 18.80 -22.19
CA LEU A 125 31.71 18.27 -22.68
C LEU A 125 31.99 18.73 -24.12
N MET A 126 30.97 18.71 -24.99
CA MET A 126 31.10 19.23 -26.35
C MET A 126 31.45 20.71 -26.35
N MET A 127 30.78 21.53 -25.54
CA MET A 127 31.06 22.96 -25.42
C MET A 127 32.49 23.23 -24.89
N LEU A 128 32.93 22.44 -23.91
CA LEU A 128 34.27 22.52 -23.33
C LEU A 128 35.37 22.15 -24.34
N LEU A 129 35.13 21.16 -25.22
CA LEU A 129 36.08 20.73 -26.24
C LEU A 129 36.08 21.64 -27.48
N ILE A 130 34.89 22.04 -27.93
CA ILE A 130 34.71 22.85 -29.14
C ILE A 130 35.24 24.28 -28.94
N GLY A 131 35.09 24.87 -27.74
CA GLY A 131 35.58 26.23 -27.48
C GLY A 131 37.09 26.41 -27.76
N PRO A 132 37.97 25.63 -27.13
CA PRO A 132 39.41 25.64 -27.40
C PRO A 132 39.76 25.24 -28.84
N LEU A 133 39.06 24.27 -29.43
CA LEU A 133 39.27 23.86 -30.82
C LEU A 133 38.96 25.00 -31.80
N LEU A 134 37.86 25.73 -31.62
CA LEU A 134 37.54 26.90 -32.43
C LEU A 134 38.60 27.99 -32.29
N ASN A 135 39.06 28.26 -31.07
CA ASN A 135 40.16 29.22 -30.83
C ASN A 135 41.49 28.79 -31.45
N ALA A 136 41.75 27.48 -31.58
CA ALA A 136 42.98 26.96 -32.18
C ALA A 136 42.93 26.95 -33.72
N ILE A 137 41.73 26.92 -34.33
CA ILE A 137 41.53 26.90 -35.78
C ILE A 137 41.32 28.31 -36.34
N GLN A 138 40.87 29.26 -35.51
CA GLN A 138 40.91 30.69 -35.83
C GLN A 138 42.33 31.23 -35.66
N PHE A 139 43.04 31.37 -36.78
CA PHE A 139 44.19 32.29 -36.91
C PHE A 139 43.73 33.73 -36.72
#